data_AF-A0A7C3GKK5-F1
#
_entry.id   AF-A0A7C3GKK5-F1
#
_cell.length_a   1.000
_cell.length_b   1.000
_cell.length_c   1.000
_cell.angle_alpha   90.00
_cell.angle_beta   90.00
_cell.angle_gamma   90.00
#
_symmetry.space_group_name_H-M   'P 1'
#
loop_
_entity.id
_entity.type
_entity.pdbx_description
1 polymer ?
#
loop_
_entity_poly.entity_id
_entity_poly.type
_entity_poly.pdbx_seq_one_letter_code
_entity_poly.pdbx_strand_id
1 'polypeptide(L)'
;MAEDFFKKTGQFLKKGSQYISDKFTLEIHDLITAVSKDDVELVARCIYAGIDPNLQDGINRRALPIAIDNNNTDIIEILLEGKANPNLPGKDGESAIYKAVSWNNSEYVLLLMNAGADIYKKDPSGVSPIEEAKRKGFVALLNQMENFKAEKRKEKVTQDKATHEEMKNKADHAKKLRQQKAAFEAKQIELKKQQAADAAIHQIEKTYDTNNNSFTNSLITAIQHGDQAAVDLFLKKIDAEKINDVDAKFKTTPLLAAIFHKNTKAVVQLVEQGADVAKVIMEQHHSPITLAVSMGAHKLVAFILKKYTGDDAAFLNDENQLLSPAFLAYKDPKMLNLLLEAGANPYFGGKDGTSPIVKAIEKGSIGILPVLAMHNVDLNQVTEGKTPIEWAIHFNRKDWVIGLLEEGVESQAGLDFVKNDSEAIMEEE
;
A
#
# COMPACT_ATOMS: atom_id res chain seq x y z
N MET A 1 -32.09 16.43 25.76
CA MET A 1 -32.30 15.61 26.99
C MET A 1 -31.08 15.67 27.91
N ALA A 2 -29.86 15.45 27.40
CA ALA A 2 -28.63 15.61 28.20
C ALA A 2 -28.43 17.05 28.73
N GLU A 3 -28.62 18.07 27.88
CA GLU A 3 -28.49 19.48 28.34
C GLU A 3 -29.54 19.88 29.38
N ASP A 4 -30.79 19.43 29.26
CA ASP A 4 -31.85 19.71 30.25
C ASP A 4 -31.58 18.97 31.57
N PHE A 5 -31.10 17.73 31.50
CA PHE A 5 -30.64 16.97 32.67
C PHE A 5 -29.47 17.70 33.35
N PHE A 6 -28.40 18.04 32.63
CA PHE A 6 -27.23 18.72 33.20
C PHE A 6 -27.56 20.11 33.75
N LYS A 7 -28.50 20.84 33.14
CA LYS A 7 -28.97 22.14 33.62
C LYS A 7 -29.80 22.01 34.90
N LYS A 8 -30.75 21.06 34.95
CA LYS A 8 -31.57 20.77 36.15
C LYS A 8 -30.72 20.21 37.29
N THR A 9 -29.86 19.24 37.03
CA THR A 9 -28.94 18.69 38.05
C THR A 9 -27.91 19.72 38.49
N GLY A 10 -27.39 20.54 37.57
CA GLY A 10 -26.47 21.64 37.90
C GLY A 10 -27.11 22.71 38.78
N GLN A 11 -28.37 23.08 38.51
CA GLN A 11 -29.13 23.99 39.37
C GLN A 11 -29.45 23.37 40.73
N PHE A 12 -29.87 22.10 40.78
CA PHE A 12 -30.16 21.39 42.03
C PHE A 12 -28.92 21.26 42.92
N LEU A 13 -27.77 20.90 42.35
CA LEU A 13 -26.49 20.82 43.07
C LEU A 13 -26.04 22.20 43.57
N LYS A 14 -26.20 23.25 42.76
CA LYS A 14 -25.90 24.62 43.16
C LYS A 14 -26.75 25.08 44.34
N LYS A 15 -28.08 24.84 44.30
CA LYS A 15 -28.99 25.14 45.41
C LYS A 15 -28.68 24.29 46.65
N GLY A 16 -28.44 22.98 46.51
CA GLY A 16 -28.09 22.11 47.65
C GLY A 16 -26.78 22.53 48.35
N SER A 17 -25.78 22.98 47.60
CA SER A 17 -24.53 23.51 48.17
C SER A 17 -24.72 24.80 48.97
N GLN A 18 -25.73 25.61 48.64
CA GLN A 18 -26.04 26.87 49.29
C GLN A 18 -26.65 26.69 50.70
N TYR A 19 -27.28 25.55 50.97
CA TYR A 19 -27.97 25.26 52.23
C TYR A 19 -27.34 24.09 53.01
N ILE A 20 -26.05 23.84 52.79
CA ILE A 20 -25.35 22.70 53.41
C ILE A 20 -25.29 22.80 54.95
N SER A 21 -25.29 24.01 55.50
CA SER A 21 -25.36 24.27 56.94
C SER A 21 -26.70 23.90 57.54
N ASP A 22 -27.78 24.11 56.79
CA ASP A 22 -29.16 23.87 57.21
C ASP A 22 -29.42 22.36 57.40
N LYS A 23 -28.63 21.50 56.76
CA LYS A 23 -28.68 20.03 56.94
C LYS A 23 -28.42 19.59 58.39
N PHE A 24 -27.69 20.38 59.16
CA PHE A 24 -27.33 20.05 60.54
C PHE A 24 -28.23 20.74 61.58
N THR A 25 -29.14 21.60 61.14
CA THR A 25 -29.99 22.41 62.02
C THR A 25 -31.48 22.17 61.81
N LEU A 26 -31.91 21.83 60.59
CA LEU A 26 -33.30 21.59 60.25
C LEU A 26 -33.65 20.10 60.37
N GLU A 27 -34.84 19.84 60.90
CA GLU A 27 -35.41 18.50 61.03
C GLU A 27 -36.70 18.34 60.22
N ILE A 28 -37.24 17.11 60.18
CA ILE A 28 -38.53 16.83 59.52
C ILE A 28 -39.69 17.68 60.07
N HIS A 29 -39.63 18.05 61.35
CA HIS A 29 -40.64 18.92 61.96
C HIS A 29 -40.64 20.33 61.35
N ASP A 30 -39.47 20.85 60.98
CA ASP A 30 -39.35 22.18 60.35
C ASP A 30 -39.94 22.16 58.94
N LEU A 31 -39.66 21.11 58.16
CA LEU A 31 -40.25 20.91 56.84
C LEU A 31 -41.78 20.84 56.93
N ILE A 32 -42.32 20.01 57.82
CA ILE A 32 -43.78 19.84 57.95
C ILE A 32 -44.43 21.13 58.47
N THR A 33 -43.77 21.87 59.36
CA THR A 33 -44.26 23.16 59.87
C THR A 33 -44.21 24.23 58.79
N ALA A 34 -43.15 24.28 57.98
CA ALA A 34 -43.03 25.17 56.83
C ALA A 34 -44.15 24.91 55.81
N VAL A 35 -44.39 23.65 55.46
CA VAL A 35 -45.52 23.27 54.61
C VAL A 35 -46.83 23.70 55.26
N SER A 36 -47.06 23.42 56.55
CA SER A 36 -48.31 23.81 57.24
C SER A 36 -48.56 25.31 57.27
N LYS A 37 -47.49 26.12 57.19
CA LYS A 37 -47.54 27.60 57.16
C LYS A 37 -47.49 28.17 55.75
N ASP A 38 -47.47 27.32 54.73
CA ASP A 38 -47.37 27.69 53.31
C ASP A 38 -46.08 28.47 52.96
N ASP A 39 -44.99 28.22 53.70
CA ASP A 39 -43.70 28.89 53.52
C ASP A 39 -42.86 28.20 52.43
N VAL A 40 -43.07 28.61 51.17
CA VAL A 40 -42.40 28.05 49.98
C VAL A 40 -40.87 28.09 50.10
N GLU A 41 -40.32 29.19 50.64
CA GLU A 41 -38.87 29.38 50.73
C GLU A 41 -38.26 28.45 51.77
N LEU A 42 -38.88 28.33 52.95
CA LEU A 42 -38.40 27.40 53.98
C LEU A 42 -38.57 25.94 53.56
N VAL A 43 -39.63 25.60 52.80
CA VAL A 43 -39.78 24.27 52.19
C VAL A 43 -38.65 23.98 51.20
N ALA A 44 -38.37 24.90 50.28
CA ALA A 44 -37.25 24.77 49.34
C ALA A 44 -35.93 24.55 50.06
N ARG A 45 -35.65 25.35 51.10
CA ARG A 45 -34.45 25.23 51.94
C ARG A 45 -34.35 23.84 52.58
N CYS A 46 -35.43 23.35 53.19
CA CYS A 46 -35.49 22.03 53.79
C CYS A 46 -35.16 20.91 52.79
N ILE A 47 -35.77 20.96 51.59
CA ILE A 47 -35.56 19.94 50.56
C ILE A 47 -34.16 19.99 49.97
N TYR A 48 -33.64 21.19 49.68
CA TYR A 48 -32.28 21.34 49.15
C TYR A 48 -31.21 21.04 50.20
N ALA A 49 -31.50 21.20 51.50
CA ALA A 49 -30.64 20.74 52.59
C ALA A 49 -30.60 19.20 52.72
N GLY A 50 -31.48 18.48 52.02
CA GLY A 50 -31.51 17.02 51.96
C GLY A 50 -32.38 16.37 53.03
N ILE A 51 -33.34 17.10 53.62
CA ILE A 51 -34.37 16.51 54.47
C ILE A 51 -35.23 15.58 53.61
N ASP A 52 -35.42 14.34 54.06
CA ASP A 52 -36.28 13.38 53.35
C ASP A 52 -37.76 13.77 53.51
N PRO A 53 -38.45 14.21 52.43
CA PRO A 53 -39.86 14.60 52.51
C PRO A 53 -40.82 13.45 52.80
N ASN A 54 -40.33 12.20 52.80
CA ASN A 54 -41.12 11.02 53.08
C ASN A 54 -41.25 10.70 54.56
N LEU A 55 -40.51 11.37 55.43
CA LEU A 55 -40.56 11.13 56.87
C LEU A 55 -41.86 11.69 57.50
N GLN A 56 -42.20 11.16 58.68
CA GLN A 56 -43.30 11.66 59.50
C GLN A 56 -42.77 12.47 60.68
N ASP A 57 -43.52 13.49 61.11
CA ASP A 57 -43.27 14.12 62.42
C ASP A 57 -43.85 13.27 63.56
N GLY A 58 -43.63 13.70 64.81
CA GLY A 58 -44.14 13.04 66.01
C GLY A 58 -45.67 12.94 66.13
N ILE A 59 -46.44 13.48 65.17
CA ILE A 59 -47.90 13.40 65.10
C ILE A 59 -48.36 12.71 63.79
N ASN A 60 -47.47 11.95 63.15
CA ASN A 60 -47.73 11.17 61.94
C ASN A 60 -48.10 12.00 60.69
N ARG A 61 -47.78 13.30 60.67
CA ARG A 61 -48.01 14.15 59.49
C ARG A 61 -46.92 13.92 58.44
N ARG A 62 -47.24 14.16 57.17
CA ARG A 62 -46.28 14.15 56.05
C ARG A 62 -46.42 15.43 55.25
N ALA A 63 -45.31 15.90 54.70
CA ALA A 63 -45.25 17.14 53.94
C ALA A 63 -46.18 17.13 52.71
N LEU A 64 -46.09 16.09 51.87
CA LEU A 64 -46.79 16.08 50.57
C LEU A 64 -48.32 16.06 50.68
N PRO A 65 -48.99 15.25 51.53
CA PRO A 65 -50.44 15.34 51.71
C PRO A 65 -50.91 16.71 52.23
N ILE A 66 -50.16 17.34 53.13
CA ILE A 66 -50.49 18.69 53.65
C ILE A 66 -50.34 19.74 52.54
N ALA A 67 -49.32 19.61 51.69
CA ALA A 67 -49.15 20.52 50.54
C ALA A 67 -50.34 20.46 49.57
N ILE A 68 -50.93 19.27 49.38
CA ILE A 68 -52.19 19.13 48.64
C ILE A 68 -53.31 19.85 49.39
N ASP A 69 -53.47 19.63 50.70
CA ASP A 69 -54.50 20.30 51.52
C ASP A 69 -54.41 21.84 51.45
N ASN A 70 -53.20 22.39 51.33
CA ASN A 70 -52.96 23.83 51.19
C ASN A 70 -53.19 24.37 49.76
N ASN A 71 -53.35 23.50 48.76
CA ASN A 71 -53.53 23.87 47.36
C ASN A 71 -52.41 24.77 46.80
N ASN A 72 -51.16 24.51 47.19
CA ASN A 72 -49.99 25.26 46.75
C ASN A 72 -49.13 24.43 45.78
N THR A 73 -49.21 24.75 44.48
CA THR A 73 -48.50 24.04 43.40
C THR A 73 -46.98 24.13 43.54
N ASP A 74 -46.44 25.28 43.96
CA ASP A 74 -44.98 25.47 44.09
C ASP A 74 -44.40 24.52 45.15
N ILE A 75 -45.07 24.42 46.31
CA ILE A 75 -44.68 23.48 47.38
C ILE A 75 -44.79 22.04 46.90
N ILE A 76 -45.87 21.69 46.17
CA ILE A 76 -46.04 20.35 45.62
C ILE A 76 -44.90 20.02 44.65
N GLU A 77 -44.57 20.90 43.71
CA GLU A 77 -43.48 20.70 42.75
C GLU A 77 -42.14 20.55 43.44
N ILE A 78 -41.80 21.43 44.40
CA ILE A 78 -40.55 21.36 45.17
C ILE A 78 -40.43 20.03 45.91
N LEU A 79 -41.51 19.56 46.56
CA LEU A 79 -41.52 18.29 47.27
C LEU A 79 -41.33 17.11 46.30
N LEU A 80 -41.96 17.13 45.13
CA LEU A 80 -41.82 16.08 44.12
C LEU A 80 -40.44 16.09 43.44
N GLU A 81 -39.85 17.26 43.21
CA GLU A 81 -38.44 17.41 42.83
C GLU A 81 -37.52 16.77 43.87
N GLY A 82 -37.82 16.99 45.16
CA GLY A 82 -37.20 16.38 46.32
C GLY A 82 -37.48 14.88 46.53
N LYS A 83 -38.14 14.21 45.57
CA LYS A 83 -38.49 12.79 45.62
C LYS A 83 -39.49 12.41 46.72
N ALA A 84 -40.41 13.32 47.07
CA ALA A 84 -41.57 12.97 47.89
C ALA A 84 -42.43 11.90 47.18
N ASN A 85 -42.80 10.86 47.92
CA ASN A 85 -43.56 9.73 47.42
C ASN A 85 -45.06 10.03 47.54
N PRO A 86 -45.77 10.15 46.41
CA PRO A 86 -47.20 10.49 46.39
C PRO A 86 -48.11 9.40 46.99
N ASN A 87 -47.58 8.20 47.20
CA ASN A 87 -48.32 7.02 47.68
C ASN A 87 -48.32 6.83 49.20
N LEU A 88 -47.72 7.78 49.93
CA LEU A 88 -47.60 7.69 51.38
C LEU A 88 -48.74 8.49 52.04
N PRO A 89 -49.56 7.85 52.89
CA PRO A 89 -50.70 8.51 53.51
C PRO A 89 -50.27 9.50 54.59
N GLY A 90 -51.05 10.57 54.72
CA GLY A 90 -50.94 11.57 55.78
C GLY A 90 -51.53 11.07 57.11
N LYS A 91 -51.70 12.01 58.05
CA LYS A 91 -52.25 11.74 59.39
C LYS A 91 -53.71 11.25 59.35
N ASP A 92 -54.47 11.71 58.37
CA ASP A 92 -55.85 11.32 58.09
C ASP A 92 -55.97 9.97 57.38
N GLY A 93 -54.86 9.35 57.02
CA GLY A 93 -54.85 8.10 56.27
C GLY A 93 -55.07 8.27 54.78
N GLU A 94 -55.06 9.50 54.24
CA GLU A 94 -55.18 9.75 52.80
C GLU A 94 -53.82 10.08 52.18
N SER A 95 -53.52 9.46 51.04
CA SER A 95 -52.34 9.80 50.24
C SER A 95 -52.54 11.07 49.42
N ALA A 96 -51.44 11.69 48.99
CA ALA A 96 -51.49 12.90 48.18
C ALA A 96 -52.24 12.68 46.85
N ILE A 97 -52.03 11.52 46.21
CA ILE A 97 -52.74 11.15 44.98
C ILE A 97 -54.24 10.91 45.24
N TYR A 98 -54.61 10.29 46.36
CA TYR A 98 -56.00 10.10 46.72
C TYR A 98 -56.71 11.42 46.97
N LYS A 99 -56.10 12.34 47.74
CA LYS A 99 -56.62 13.70 47.97
C LYS A 99 -56.86 14.45 46.66
N ALA A 100 -55.86 14.49 45.78
CA ALA A 100 -55.95 15.14 44.47
C ALA A 100 -57.09 14.57 43.61
N VAL A 101 -57.28 13.24 43.61
CA VAL A 101 -58.41 12.60 42.93
C VAL A 101 -59.74 12.92 43.60
N SER A 102 -59.80 12.90 44.93
CA SER A 102 -61.03 13.18 45.69
C SER A 102 -61.57 14.59 45.42
N TRP A 103 -60.67 15.52 45.10
CA TRP A 103 -60.94 16.90 44.72
C TRP A 103 -61.16 17.11 43.22
N ASN A 104 -61.05 16.05 42.41
CA ASN A 104 -61.11 16.10 40.95
C ASN A 104 -60.08 17.06 40.31
N ASN A 105 -58.88 17.19 40.91
CA ASN A 105 -57.84 18.06 40.40
C ASN A 105 -56.91 17.30 39.43
N SER A 106 -57.24 17.36 38.14
CA SER A 106 -56.48 16.70 37.06
C SER A 106 -55.01 17.13 36.96
N GLU A 107 -54.69 18.37 37.32
CA GLU A 107 -53.33 18.90 37.28
C GLU A 107 -52.46 18.25 38.35
N TYR A 108 -52.96 18.20 39.59
CA TYR A 108 -52.26 17.54 40.70
C TYR A 108 -52.15 16.04 40.46
N VAL A 109 -53.18 15.40 39.94
CA VAL A 109 -53.12 14.00 39.56
C VAL A 109 -52.04 13.76 38.50
N LEU A 110 -51.90 14.62 37.49
CA LEU A 110 -50.85 14.49 36.49
C LEU A 110 -49.45 14.69 37.07
N LEU A 111 -49.25 15.72 37.91
CA LEU A 111 -47.98 15.98 38.59
C LEU A 111 -47.55 14.79 39.47
N LEU A 112 -48.49 14.26 40.26
CA LEU A 112 -48.23 13.12 41.15
C LEU A 112 -47.98 11.83 40.36
N MET A 113 -48.71 11.57 39.27
CA MET A 113 -48.46 10.43 38.37
C MET A 113 -47.10 10.55 37.66
N ASN A 114 -46.70 11.77 37.27
CA ASN A 114 -45.35 12.05 36.78
C ASN A 114 -44.27 11.74 37.82
N ALA A 115 -44.57 11.93 39.10
CA ALA A 115 -43.69 11.58 40.22
C ALA A 115 -43.79 10.11 40.68
N GLY A 116 -44.58 9.27 40.01
CA GLY A 116 -44.69 7.83 40.30
C GLY A 116 -45.84 7.43 41.23
N ALA A 117 -46.92 8.21 41.28
CA ALA A 117 -48.14 7.79 41.96
C ALA A 117 -48.73 6.50 41.37
N ASP A 118 -49.07 5.57 42.26
CA ASP A 118 -49.77 4.34 41.96
C ASP A 118 -51.26 4.54 42.22
N ILE A 119 -52.01 4.71 41.14
CA ILE A 119 -53.45 4.94 41.14
C ILE A 119 -54.27 3.74 41.65
N TYR A 120 -53.66 2.56 41.78
CA TYR A 120 -54.30 1.33 42.27
C TYR A 120 -54.00 1.05 43.74
N LYS A 121 -53.03 1.75 44.34
CA LYS A 121 -52.69 1.54 45.75
C LYS A 121 -53.85 2.00 46.62
N LYS A 122 -54.30 1.11 47.50
CA LYS A 122 -55.39 1.40 48.45
C LYS A 122 -54.82 2.16 49.64
N ASP A 123 -55.53 3.22 50.03
CA ASP A 123 -55.26 3.90 51.30
C ASP A 123 -55.81 3.07 52.48
N PRO A 124 -55.45 3.41 53.73
CA PRO A 124 -56.02 2.85 54.96
C PRO A 124 -57.55 2.69 54.99
N SER A 125 -58.30 3.48 54.21
CA SER A 125 -59.76 3.36 54.04
C SER A 125 -60.21 2.17 53.19
N GLY A 126 -59.29 1.50 52.48
CA GLY A 126 -59.56 0.37 51.59
C GLY A 126 -59.93 0.75 50.14
N VAL A 127 -60.01 2.05 49.84
CA VAL A 127 -60.34 2.59 48.51
C VAL A 127 -59.08 3.09 47.82
N SER A 128 -58.90 2.75 46.54
CA SER A 128 -57.80 3.29 45.72
C SER A 128 -58.20 4.60 45.02
N PRO A 129 -57.24 5.45 44.61
CA PRO A 129 -57.53 6.68 43.88
C PRO A 129 -58.42 6.45 42.66
N ILE A 130 -58.15 5.41 41.85
CA ILE A 130 -58.98 5.10 40.68
C ILE A 130 -60.39 4.62 41.05
N GLU A 131 -60.55 3.87 42.15
CA GLU A 131 -61.85 3.46 42.67
C GLU A 131 -62.67 4.68 43.15
N GLU A 132 -62.02 5.66 43.77
CA GLU A 132 -62.65 6.92 44.22
C GLU A 132 -63.11 7.78 43.03
N ALA A 133 -62.26 7.96 42.01
CA ALA A 133 -62.65 8.65 40.78
C ALA A 133 -63.88 8.00 40.11
N LYS A 134 -63.93 6.65 40.11
CA LYS A 134 -65.05 5.88 39.58
C LYS A 134 -66.32 6.05 40.41
N ARG A 135 -66.21 5.99 41.74
CA ARG A 135 -67.33 6.18 42.67
C ARG A 135 -67.97 7.56 42.52
N LYS A 136 -67.17 8.60 42.30
CA LYS A 136 -67.62 9.99 42.09
C LYS A 136 -68.00 10.34 40.65
N GLY A 137 -67.75 9.45 39.69
CA GLY A 137 -68.11 9.66 38.28
C GLY A 137 -67.18 10.61 37.51
N PHE A 138 -65.91 10.72 37.90
CA PHE A 138 -64.92 11.60 37.25
C PHE A 138 -64.36 10.98 35.96
N VAL A 139 -65.19 10.92 34.91
CA VAL A 139 -64.88 10.24 33.64
C VAL A 139 -63.63 10.78 32.95
N ALA A 140 -63.47 12.11 32.87
CA ALA A 140 -62.31 12.73 32.23
C ALA A 140 -61.00 12.39 32.96
N LEU A 141 -61.03 12.41 34.30
CA LEU A 141 -59.89 12.09 35.14
C LEU A 141 -59.50 10.60 35.02
N LEU A 142 -60.48 9.70 35.00
CA LEU A 142 -60.25 8.26 34.78
C LEU A 142 -59.53 8.00 33.46
N ASN A 143 -60.01 8.58 32.36
CA ASN A 143 -59.39 8.41 31.05
C ASN A 143 -57.94 8.92 31.03
N GLN A 144 -57.65 10.03 31.72
CA GLN A 144 -56.29 10.57 31.83
C GLN A 144 -55.38 9.63 32.64
N MET A 145 -55.87 9.12 33.78
CA MET A 145 -55.12 8.20 34.66
C MET A 145 -54.84 6.86 33.97
N GLU A 146 -55.80 6.31 33.24
CA GLU A 146 -55.65 5.03 32.53
C GLU A 146 -54.70 5.14 31.32
N ASN A 147 -54.75 6.24 30.57
CA ASN A 147 -53.94 6.41 29.35
C ASN A 147 -52.51 6.92 29.59
N PHE A 148 -52.22 7.47 30.77
CA PHE A 148 -50.93 8.07 31.12
C PHE A 148 -49.70 7.20 30.77
N LYS A 149 -49.73 5.91 31.12
CA LYS A 149 -48.60 4.99 30.85
C LYS A 149 -48.39 4.74 29.36
N ALA A 150 -49.47 4.70 28.58
CA ALA A 150 -49.40 4.45 27.14
C ALA A 150 -48.84 5.67 26.38
N GLU A 151 -49.21 6.88 26.79
CA GLU A 151 -48.73 8.14 26.21
C GLU A 151 -47.25 8.39 26.53
N LYS A 152 -46.84 8.25 27.79
CA LYS A 152 -45.42 8.31 28.21
C LYS A 152 -44.53 7.35 27.44
N ARG A 153 -45.02 6.14 27.17
CA ARG A 153 -44.29 5.14 26.39
C ARG A 153 -44.11 5.56 24.93
N LYS A 154 -45.14 6.14 24.30
CA LYS A 154 -45.05 6.64 22.92
C LYS A 154 -44.05 7.79 22.81
N GLU A 155 -44.13 8.77 23.71
CA GLU A 155 -43.21 9.92 23.74
C GLU A 155 -41.75 9.48 23.87
N LYS A 156 -41.47 8.56 24.81
CA LYS A 156 -40.12 8.04 25.01
C LYS A 156 -39.59 7.33 23.76
N VAL A 157 -40.40 6.47 23.12
CA VAL A 157 -40.01 5.78 21.89
C VAL A 157 -39.72 6.76 20.76
N THR A 158 -40.51 7.83 20.61
CA THR A 158 -40.26 8.86 19.60
C THR A 158 -38.97 9.62 19.86
N GLN A 159 -38.68 9.93 21.13
CA GLN A 159 -37.47 10.64 21.52
C GLN A 159 -36.21 9.78 21.34
N ASP A 160 -36.28 8.51 21.72
CA ASP A 160 -35.18 7.55 21.55
C ASP A 160 -34.87 7.32 20.05
N LYS A 161 -35.90 7.27 19.19
CA LYS A 161 -35.71 7.20 17.73
C LYS A 161 -35.04 8.44 17.16
N ALA A 162 -35.51 9.63 17.54
CA ALA A 162 -34.94 10.89 17.05
C ALA A 162 -33.47 11.05 17.46
N THR A 163 -33.12 10.68 18.71
CA THR A 163 -31.73 10.73 19.19
C THR A 163 -30.84 9.70 18.51
N HIS A 164 -31.34 8.49 18.23
CA HIS A 164 -30.60 7.48 17.47
C HIS A 164 -30.30 7.94 16.04
N GLU A 165 -31.28 8.56 15.37
CA GLU A 165 -31.12 9.05 14.01
C GLU A 165 -30.12 10.23 13.94
N GLU A 166 -30.17 11.15 14.91
CA GLU A 166 -29.19 12.24 15.01
C GLU A 166 -27.76 11.70 15.23
N MET A 167 -27.60 10.73 16.12
CA MET A 167 -26.30 10.09 16.38
C MET A 167 -25.76 9.35 15.15
N LYS A 168 -26.64 8.64 14.42
CA LYS A 168 -26.28 7.97 13.17
C LYS A 168 -25.79 8.96 12.13
N ASN A 169 -26.52 10.06 11.93
CA ASN A 169 -26.13 11.11 10.96
C ASN A 169 -24.80 11.77 11.33
N LYS A 170 -24.56 12.03 12.63
CA LYS A 170 -23.26 12.53 13.12
C LYS A 170 -22.13 11.53 12.88
N ALA A 171 -22.37 10.24 13.11
CA ALA A 171 -21.38 9.18 12.88
C ALA A 171 -21.05 9.04 11.39
N ASP A 172 -22.06 9.07 10.51
CA ASP A 172 -21.89 8.99 9.07
C ASP A 172 -21.13 10.21 8.52
N HIS A 173 -21.46 11.42 9.00
CA HIS A 173 -20.71 12.63 8.68
C HIS A 173 -19.25 12.55 9.14
N ALA A 174 -19.00 12.11 10.38
CA ALA A 174 -17.64 11.94 10.90
C ALA A 174 -16.84 10.90 10.10
N LYS A 175 -17.48 9.80 9.68
CA LYS A 175 -16.87 8.78 8.80
C LYS A 175 -16.49 9.38 7.45
N LYS A 176 -17.40 10.13 6.81
CA LYS A 176 -17.13 10.80 5.53
C LYS A 176 -15.97 11.79 5.63
N LEU A 177 -15.92 12.58 6.71
CA LEU A 177 -14.82 13.53 6.95
C LEU A 177 -13.47 12.82 7.14
N ARG A 178 -13.43 11.71 7.89
CA ARG A 178 -12.21 10.90 8.06
C ARG A 178 -11.72 10.34 6.73
N GLN A 179 -12.62 9.84 5.89
CA GLN A 179 -12.28 9.33 4.56
C GLN A 179 -11.72 10.44 3.65
N GLN A 180 -12.34 11.62 3.66
CA GLN A 180 -11.85 12.77 2.89
C GLN A 180 -10.47 13.23 3.35
N LYS A 181 -10.24 13.28 4.66
CA LYS A 181 -8.92 13.63 5.23
C LYS A 181 -7.85 12.62 4.83
N ALA A 182 -8.14 11.32 4.97
CA ALA A 182 -7.20 10.27 4.57
C ALA A 182 -6.89 10.30 3.06
N ALA A 183 -7.90 10.55 2.22
CA ALA A 183 -7.70 10.70 0.77
C ALA A 183 -6.85 11.94 0.43
N PHE A 184 -7.05 13.06 1.12
CA PHE A 184 -6.23 14.26 0.94
C PHE A 184 -4.77 14.03 1.36
N GLU A 185 -4.56 13.40 2.52
CA GLU A 185 -3.21 13.07 3.01
C GLU A 185 -2.49 12.10 2.07
N ALA A 186 -3.18 11.08 1.55
CA ALA A 186 -2.62 10.17 0.55
C ALA A 186 -2.18 10.91 -0.72
N LYS A 187 -3.01 11.83 -1.24
CA LYS A 187 -2.68 12.65 -2.42
C LYS A 187 -1.49 13.58 -2.16
N GLN A 188 -1.35 14.12 -0.95
CA GLN A 188 -0.19 14.94 -0.57
C GLN A 188 1.11 14.13 -0.51
N ILE A 189 1.05 12.89 -0.01
CA ILE A 189 2.21 11.98 0.00
C ILE A 189 2.62 11.64 -1.43
N GLU A 190 1.67 11.35 -2.30
CA GLU A 190 1.92 11.06 -3.72
C GLU A 190 2.56 12.26 -4.44
N LEU A 191 2.03 13.46 -4.25
CA LEU A 191 2.58 14.69 -4.85
C LEU A 191 4.02 14.95 -4.40
N LYS A 192 4.32 14.77 -3.11
CA LYS A 192 5.69 14.92 -2.58
C LYS A 192 6.65 13.88 -3.17
N LYS A 193 6.20 12.64 -3.34
CA LYS A 193 7.02 11.59 -3.98
C LYS A 193 7.30 11.94 -5.44
N GLN A 194 6.31 12.44 -6.17
CA GLN A 194 6.48 12.87 -7.55
C GLN A 194 7.46 14.04 -7.65
N GLN A 195 7.31 15.07 -6.81
CA GLN A 195 8.24 16.21 -6.76
C GLN A 195 9.68 15.79 -6.43
N ALA A 196 9.86 14.84 -5.50
CA ALA A 196 11.17 14.31 -5.17
C ALA A 196 11.79 13.51 -6.34
N ALA A 197 10.98 12.73 -7.06
CA ALA A 197 11.41 12.02 -8.26
C ALA A 197 11.80 13.00 -9.38
N ASP A 198 10.99 14.03 -9.62
CA ASP A 198 11.25 15.07 -10.63
C ASP A 198 12.52 15.85 -10.29
N ALA A 199 12.74 16.19 -9.02
CA ALA A 199 13.97 16.85 -8.57
C ALA A 199 15.21 15.96 -8.78
N ALA A 200 15.11 14.66 -8.51
CA ALA A 200 16.19 13.71 -8.75
C ALA A 200 16.52 13.57 -10.25
N ILE A 201 15.48 13.48 -11.10
CA ILE A 201 15.64 13.47 -12.57
C ILE A 201 16.36 14.74 -13.03
N HIS A 202 15.92 15.91 -12.57
CA HIS A 202 16.51 17.19 -12.95
C HIS A 202 17.99 17.29 -12.53
N GLN A 203 18.34 16.76 -11.35
CA GLN A 203 19.72 16.70 -10.89
C GLN A 203 20.60 15.81 -11.79
N ILE A 204 20.10 14.65 -12.22
CA ILE A 204 20.80 13.77 -13.15
C ILE A 204 20.99 14.47 -14.51
N GLU A 205 19.93 15.03 -15.09
CA GLU A 205 20.00 15.74 -16.39
C GLU A 205 21.01 16.89 -16.37
N LYS A 206 21.05 17.65 -15.28
CA LYS A 206 22.05 18.70 -15.08
C LYS A 206 23.47 18.15 -14.99
N THR A 207 23.66 16.99 -14.37
CA THR A 207 24.98 16.35 -14.19
C THR A 207 25.57 15.89 -15.52
N TYR A 208 24.73 15.41 -16.45
CA TYR A 208 25.15 14.86 -17.74
C TYR A 208 24.90 15.79 -18.94
N ASP A 209 24.65 17.08 -18.69
CA ASP A 209 24.44 18.16 -19.66
C ASP A 209 23.59 17.75 -20.88
N THR A 210 22.34 17.35 -20.64
CA THR A 210 21.40 16.92 -21.69
C THR A 210 20.93 18.03 -22.63
N ASN A 211 21.29 19.29 -22.38
CA ASN A 211 20.80 20.46 -23.13
C ASN A 211 21.63 20.76 -24.39
N ASN A 212 22.90 20.35 -24.40
CA ASN A 212 23.83 20.63 -25.49
C ASN A 212 24.17 19.38 -26.33
N ASN A 213 23.86 18.18 -25.82
CA ASN A 213 24.20 16.90 -26.45
C ASN A 213 22.98 15.95 -26.47
N SER A 214 22.92 15.04 -27.45
CA SER A 214 21.88 13.99 -27.53
C SER A 214 21.83 13.14 -26.25
N PHE A 215 20.67 12.59 -25.89
CA PHE A 215 20.56 11.56 -24.82
C PHE A 215 21.50 10.36 -25.06
N THR A 216 21.86 10.07 -26.31
CA THR A 216 22.91 9.09 -26.66
C THR A 216 24.24 9.41 -25.96
N ASN A 217 24.64 10.68 -25.95
CA ASN A 217 25.87 11.16 -25.32
C ASN A 217 25.83 11.03 -23.80
N SER A 218 24.74 11.51 -23.20
CA SER A 218 24.52 11.46 -21.76
C SER A 218 24.45 10.01 -21.27
N LEU A 219 23.83 9.10 -22.04
CA LEU A 219 23.82 7.67 -21.78
C LEU A 219 25.22 7.06 -21.81
N ILE A 220 26.03 7.35 -22.84
CA ILE A 220 27.42 6.84 -22.94
C ILE A 220 28.27 7.35 -21.77
N THR A 221 28.10 8.62 -21.38
CA THR A 221 28.81 9.22 -20.25
C THR A 221 28.39 8.58 -18.93
N ALA A 222 27.09 8.32 -18.72
CA ALA A 222 26.60 7.59 -17.54
C ALA A 222 27.13 6.14 -17.48
N ILE A 223 27.21 5.47 -18.63
CA ILE A 223 27.82 4.14 -18.76
C ILE A 223 29.30 4.16 -18.36
N GLN A 224 30.06 5.15 -18.86
CA GLN A 224 31.49 5.35 -18.52
C GLN A 224 31.71 5.53 -17.02
N HIS A 225 30.83 6.29 -16.36
CA HIS A 225 30.89 6.54 -14.92
C HIS A 225 30.30 5.40 -14.06
N GLY A 226 29.63 4.42 -14.66
CA GLY A 226 28.95 3.34 -13.94
C GLY A 226 27.73 3.80 -13.14
N ASP A 227 27.15 4.94 -13.49
CA ASP A 227 25.98 5.51 -12.81
C ASP A 227 24.69 4.85 -13.32
N GLN A 228 24.28 3.79 -12.64
CA GLN A 228 23.12 3.00 -13.04
C GLN A 228 21.81 3.81 -13.02
N ALA A 229 21.65 4.77 -12.10
CA ALA A 229 20.43 5.56 -12.02
C ALA A 229 20.27 6.47 -13.24
N ALA A 230 21.37 7.07 -13.69
CA ALA A 230 21.41 7.85 -14.91
C ALA A 230 21.23 6.98 -16.17
N VAL A 231 21.85 5.79 -16.22
CA VAL A 231 21.64 4.82 -17.31
C VAL A 231 20.16 4.45 -17.44
N ASP A 232 19.51 4.07 -16.34
CA ASP A 232 18.09 3.68 -16.34
C ASP A 232 17.17 4.84 -16.77
N LEU A 233 17.52 6.08 -16.40
CA LEU A 233 16.78 7.27 -16.81
C LEU A 233 16.94 7.54 -18.31
N PHE A 234 18.17 7.54 -18.81
CA PHE A 234 18.42 7.89 -20.21
C PHE A 234 17.97 6.79 -21.17
N LEU A 235 18.01 5.51 -20.79
CA LEU A 235 17.41 4.42 -21.58
C LEU A 235 15.89 4.51 -21.68
N LYS A 236 15.21 5.18 -20.73
CA LYS A 236 13.77 5.46 -20.83
C LYS A 236 13.45 6.67 -21.69
N LYS A 237 14.40 7.61 -21.81
CA LYS A 237 14.23 8.88 -22.52
C LYS A 237 14.78 8.87 -23.94
N ILE A 238 15.70 7.96 -24.25
CA ILE A 238 16.27 7.85 -25.59
C ILE A 238 15.19 7.41 -26.58
N ASP A 239 15.10 8.11 -27.70
CA ASP A 239 14.22 7.71 -28.80
C ASP A 239 14.68 6.34 -29.32
N ALA A 240 13.74 5.40 -29.51
CA ALA A 240 14.07 4.06 -30.00
C ALA A 240 14.85 4.09 -31.34
N GLU A 241 14.57 5.07 -32.20
CA GLU A 241 15.27 5.27 -33.47
C GLU A 241 16.75 5.66 -33.28
N LYS A 242 17.10 6.27 -32.14
CA LYS A 242 18.45 6.78 -31.84
C LYS A 242 19.30 5.84 -30.99
N ILE A 243 18.76 4.69 -30.57
CA ILE A 243 19.47 3.71 -29.74
C ILE A 243 20.75 3.19 -30.41
N ASN A 244 20.76 3.20 -31.75
CA ASN A 244 21.86 2.73 -32.60
C ASN A 244 22.70 3.86 -33.18
N ASP A 245 22.44 5.11 -32.81
CA ASP A 245 23.22 6.24 -33.33
C ASP A 245 24.65 6.20 -32.81
N VAL A 246 25.59 6.52 -33.70
CA VAL A 246 26.98 6.72 -33.34
C VAL A 246 27.11 8.11 -32.77
N ASP A 247 27.48 8.20 -31.50
CA ASP A 247 27.67 9.49 -30.85
C ASP A 247 28.82 10.27 -31.52
N ALA A 248 28.58 11.53 -31.86
CA ALA A 248 29.53 12.35 -32.61
C ALA A 248 30.83 12.64 -31.84
N LYS A 249 30.79 12.66 -30.50
CA LYS A 249 31.92 12.97 -29.63
C LYS A 249 32.73 11.72 -29.29
N PHE A 250 32.06 10.65 -28.91
CA PHE A 250 32.69 9.40 -28.49
C PHE A 250 32.97 8.43 -29.64
N LYS A 251 32.39 8.67 -30.83
CA LYS A 251 32.53 7.81 -32.02
C LYS A 251 32.20 6.35 -31.71
N THR A 252 31.11 6.14 -30.97
CA THR A 252 30.66 4.80 -30.54
C THR A 252 29.15 4.79 -30.33
N THR A 253 28.56 3.60 -30.27
CA THR A 253 27.15 3.42 -29.91
C THR A 253 27.02 3.17 -28.40
N PRO A 254 25.85 3.42 -27.80
CA PRO A 254 25.59 3.07 -26.40
C PRO A 254 25.89 1.62 -26.07
N LEU A 255 25.51 0.69 -26.95
CA LEU A 255 25.75 -0.75 -26.73
C LEU A 255 27.24 -1.09 -26.78
N LEU A 256 27.99 -0.57 -27.76
CA LEU A 256 29.43 -0.83 -27.84
C LEU A 256 30.16 -0.26 -26.62
N ALA A 257 29.79 0.95 -26.18
CA ALA A 257 30.32 1.55 -24.96
C ALA A 257 29.98 0.72 -23.70
N ALA A 258 28.75 0.22 -23.59
CA ALA A 258 28.33 -0.61 -22.45
C ALA A 258 29.16 -1.89 -22.34
N ILE A 259 29.46 -2.53 -23.48
CA ILE A 259 30.33 -3.72 -23.53
C ILE A 259 31.77 -3.36 -23.17
N PHE A 260 32.32 -2.31 -23.76
CA PHE A 260 33.69 -1.84 -23.50
C PHE A 260 33.91 -1.54 -22.00
N HIS A 261 32.95 -0.85 -21.37
CA HIS A 261 32.99 -0.51 -19.94
C HIS A 261 32.47 -1.64 -19.02
N LYS A 262 32.16 -2.82 -19.57
CA LYS A 262 31.67 -4.00 -18.82
C LYS A 262 30.41 -3.72 -17.99
N ASN A 263 29.56 -2.78 -18.42
CA ASN A 263 28.29 -2.46 -17.77
C ASN A 263 27.22 -3.47 -18.19
N THR A 264 27.22 -4.64 -17.56
CA THR A 264 26.34 -5.77 -17.90
C THR A 264 24.85 -5.43 -17.86
N LYS A 265 24.40 -4.57 -16.92
CA LYS A 265 23.00 -4.16 -16.82
C LYS A 265 22.58 -3.31 -18.01
N ALA A 266 23.38 -2.31 -18.36
CA ALA A 266 23.14 -1.48 -19.54
C ALA A 266 23.14 -2.33 -20.82
N VAL A 267 24.07 -3.29 -20.95
CA VAL A 267 24.12 -4.20 -22.10
C VAL A 267 22.83 -5.01 -22.24
N VAL A 268 22.34 -5.62 -21.15
CA VAL A 268 21.09 -6.39 -21.18
C VAL A 268 19.91 -5.51 -21.60
N GLN A 269 19.75 -4.33 -20.99
CA GLN A 269 18.66 -3.42 -21.31
C GLN A 269 18.72 -2.91 -22.76
N LEU A 270 19.91 -2.54 -23.25
CA LEU A 270 20.10 -2.08 -24.64
C LEU A 270 19.76 -3.18 -25.65
N VAL A 271 20.22 -4.41 -25.42
CA VAL A 271 19.89 -5.57 -26.27
C VAL A 271 18.40 -5.93 -26.18
N GLU A 272 17.74 -5.70 -25.04
CA GLU A 272 16.28 -5.85 -24.90
C GLU A 272 15.48 -4.77 -25.64
N GLN A 273 16.03 -3.56 -25.76
CA GLN A 273 15.43 -2.47 -26.51
C GLN A 273 15.74 -2.52 -28.03
N GLY A 274 16.42 -3.57 -28.51
CA GLY A 274 16.71 -3.74 -29.95
C GLY A 274 17.95 -3.00 -30.44
N ALA A 275 18.91 -2.73 -29.56
CA ALA A 275 20.21 -2.23 -29.99
C ALA A 275 20.90 -3.23 -30.94
N ASP A 276 21.42 -2.71 -32.05
CA ASP A 276 22.05 -3.47 -33.12
C ASP A 276 23.40 -4.02 -32.65
N VAL A 277 23.47 -5.35 -32.52
CA VAL A 277 24.65 -6.08 -32.06
C VAL A 277 25.72 -6.24 -33.14
N ALA A 278 25.36 -5.99 -34.41
CA ALA A 278 26.20 -6.20 -35.59
C ALA A 278 26.77 -4.89 -36.15
N LYS A 279 26.21 -3.73 -35.78
CA LYS A 279 26.66 -2.42 -36.27
C LYS A 279 28.17 -2.21 -36.08
N VAL A 280 28.90 -2.17 -37.19
CA VAL A 280 30.35 -1.95 -37.20
C VAL A 280 30.65 -0.48 -36.99
N ILE A 281 31.50 -0.19 -36.01
CA ILE A 281 32.00 1.17 -35.73
C ILE A 281 33.42 1.28 -36.28
N MET A 282 33.57 2.08 -37.34
CA MET A 282 34.82 2.17 -38.10
C MET A 282 36.00 2.61 -37.24
N GLU A 283 35.80 3.60 -36.38
CA GLU A 283 36.84 4.14 -35.49
C GLU A 283 37.30 3.14 -34.43
N GLN A 284 36.48 2.13 -34.12
CA GLN A 284 36.79 1.09 -33.13
C GLN A 284 37.10 -0.26 -33.77
N HIS A 285 36.95 -0.39 -35.10
CA HIS A 285 37.08 -1.63 -35.87
C HIS A 285 36.27 -2.81 -35.31
N HIS A 286 35.22 -2.52 -34.55
CA HIS A 286 34.42 -3.50 -33.85
C HIS A 286 32.93 -3.19 -33.97
N SER A 287 32.15 -4.24 -34.06
CA SER A 287 30.74 -4.28 -33.70
C SER A 287 30.58 -4.74 -32.24
N PRO A 288 29.42 -4.51 -31.60
CA PRO A 288 29.17 -4.99 -30.24
C PRO A 288 29.47 -6.48 -30.04
N ILE A 289 29.06 -7.34 -30.98
CA ILE A 289 29.33 -8.79 -30.90
C ILE A 289 30.82 -9.11 -31.05
N THR A 290 31.53 -8.48 -31.99
CA THR A 290 32.96 -8.75 -32.20
C THR A 290 33.82 -8.21 -31.05
N LEU A 291 33.44 -7.10 -30.41
CA LEU A 291 34.07 -6.64 -29.18
C LEU A 291 33.83 -7.62 -28.03
N ALA A 292 32.61 -8.12 -27.85
CA ALA A 292 32.31 -9.09 -26.80
C ALA A 292 33.12 -10.39 -26.97
N VAL A 293 33.32 -10.84 -28.22
CA VAL A 293 34.15 -12.00 -28.55
C VAL A 293 35.63 -11.73 -28.30
N SER A 294 36.18 -10.59 -28.74
CA SER A 294 37.59 -10.25 -28.52
C SER A 294 37.95 -10.13 -27.03
N MET A 295 36.98 -9.74 -26.20
CA MET A 295 37.09 -9.69 -24.74
C MET A 295 36.93 -11.06 -24.06
N GLY A 296 36.60 -12.13 -24.79
CA GLY A 296 36.34 -13.46 -24.23
C GLY A 296 35.09 -13.52 -23.34
N ALA A 297 34.09 -12.69 -23.61
CA ALA A 297 32.90 -12.55 -22.76
C ALA A 297 31.85 -13.64 -23.04
N HIS A 298 32.15 -14.93 -22.78
CA HIS A 298 31.29 -16.07 -23.17
C HIS A 298 29.83 -15.93 -22.74
N LYS A 299 29.58 -15.47 -21.50
CA LYS A 299 28.21 -15.33 -20.97
C LYS A 299 27.42 -14.26 -21.72
N LEU A 300 28.08 -13.17 -22.09
CA LEU A 300 27.45 -12.09 -22.84
C LEU A 300 27.17 -12.52 -24.28
N VAL A 301 28.15 -13.15 -24.93
CA VAL A 301 27.99 -13.67 -26.30
C VAL A 301 26.85 -14.70 -26.34
N ALA A 302 26.81 -15.65 -25.39
CA ALA A 302 25.71 -16.60 -25.28
C ALA A 302 24.35 -15.92 -25.06
N PHE A 303 24.29 -14.86 -24.25
CA PHE A 303 23.07 -14.07 -24.05
C PHE A 303 22.61 -13.38 -25.34
N ILE A 304 23.53 -12.77 -26.10
CA ILE A 304 23.23 -12.13 -27.38
C ILE A 304 22.72 -13.19 -28.35
N LEU A 305 23.48 -14.27 -28.60
CA LEU A 305 23.16 -15.29 -29.60
C LEU A 305 21.88 -16.07 -29.27
N LYS A 306 21.51 -16.21 -27.99
CA LYS A 306 20.22 -16.81 -27.63
C LYS A 306 19.02 -16.06 -28.23
N LYS A 307 19.18 -14.77 -28.55
CA LYS A 307 18.12 -13.96 -29.20
C LYS A 307 18.17 -13.99 -30.73
N TYR A 308 19.26 -14.46 -31.32
CA TYR A 308 19.46 -14.46 -32.77
C TYR A 308 19.86 -15.88 -33.20
N THR A 309 18.89 -16.65 -33.70
CA THR A 309 19.08 -18.06 -34.09
C THR A 309 18.65 -18.27 -35.54
N GLY A 310 19.34 -19.15 -36.27
CA GLY A 310 19.03 -19.40 -37.68
C GLY A 310 19.33 -18.18 -38.54
N ASP A 311 18.39 -17.79 -39.40
CA ASP A 311 18.56 -16.68 -40.36
C ASP A 311 18.83 -15.34 -39.67
N ASP A 312 18.36 -15.16 -38.43
CA ASP A 312 18.58 -13.94 -37.64
C ASP A 312 20.06 -13.76 -37.21
N ALA A 313 20.86 -14.82 -37.29
CA ALA A 313 22.30 -14.81 -36.99
C ALA A 313 23.17 -14.60 -38.24
N ALA A 314 22.59 -14.28 -39.41
CA ALA A 314 23.33 -14.04 -40.65
C ALA A 314 24.41 -12.95 -40.51
N PHE A 315 24.24 -12.01 -39.57
CA PHE A 315 25.22 -10.99 -39.26
C PHE A 315 26.58 -11.55 -38.78
N LEU A 316 26.65 -12.80 -38.31
CA LEU A 316 27.93 -13.44 -37.95
C LEU A 316 28.84 -13.67 -39.17
N ASN A 317 28.26 -13.65 -40.37
CA ASN A 317 28.93 -13.89 -41.65
C ASN A 317 28.79 -12.70 -42.61
N ASP A 318 28.54 -11.49 -42.09
CA ASP A 318 28.34 -10.29 -42.91
C ASP A 318 29.66 -9.84 -43.56
N GLU A 319 29.68 -9.79 -44.89
CA GLU A 319 30.82 -9.37 -45.71
C GLU A 319 31.32 -7.94 -45.42
N ASN A 320 30.49 -7.11 -44.81
CA ASN A 320 30.86 -5.75 -44.43
C ASN A 320 31.69 -5.69 -43.13
N GLN A 321 31.83 -6.81 -42.42
CA GLN A 321 32.67 -6.88 -41.22
C GLN A 321 34.14 -6.91 -41.58
N LEU A 322 34.94 -6.13 -40.86
CA LEU A 322 36.39 -6.14 -41.03
C LEU A 322 36.99 -7.51 -40.67
N LEU A 323 36.62 -8.01 -39.49
CA LEU A 323 36.96 -9.33 -38.97
C LEU A 323 35.68 -10.01 -38.47
N SER A 324 35.50 -11.28 -38.80
CA SER A 324 34.34 -12.04 -38.32
C SER A 324 34.47 -12.39 -36.83
N PRO A 325 33.35 -12.62 -36.12
CA PRO A 325 33.36 -13.15 -34.76
C PRO A 325 34.13 -14.48 -34.67
N ALA A 326 33.96 -15.38 -35.64
CA ALA A 326 34.67 -16.66 -35.69
C ALA A 326 36.19 -16.46 -35.80
N PHE A 327 36.62 -15.49 -36.59
CA PHE A 327 38.05 -15.16 -36.73
C PHE A 327 38.63 -14.75 -35.40
N LEU A 328 37.92 -13.94 -34.61
CA LEU A 328 38.39 -13.50 -33.28
C LEU A 328 38.42 -14.64 -32.25
N ALA A 329 37.66 -15.70 -32.47
CA ALA A 329 37.56 -16.87 -31.59
C ALA A 329 38.50 -18.04 -31.96
N TYR A 330 39.41 -17.88 -32.94
CA TYR A 330 40.27 -18.97 -33.46
C TYR A 330 41.12 -19.72 -32.42
N LYS A 331 41.31 -19.15 -31.22
CA LYS A 331 42.08 -19.71 -30.11
C LYS A 331 41.24 -20.07 -28.88
N ASP A 332 39.93 -19.85 -28.94
CA ASP A 332 38.99 -20.07 -27.84
C ASP A 332 37.93 -21.08 -28.29
N PRO A 333 38.16 -22.39 -28.06
CA PRO A 333 37.23 -23.44 -28.50
C PRO A 333 35.83 -23.27 -27.95
N LYS A 334 35.69 -22.74 -26.73
CA LYS A 334 34.40 -22.53 -26.09
C LYS A 334 33.63 -21.38 -26.74
N MET A 335 34.32 -20.29 -27.05
CA MET A 335 33.71 -19.18 -27.78
C MET A 335 33.36 -19.59 -29.22
N LEU A 336 34.27 -20.29 -29.89
CA LEU A 336 34.02 -20.79 -31.24
C LEU A 336 32.80 -21.72 -31.27
N ASN A 337 32.66 -22.61 -30.28
CA ASN A 337 31.48 -23.46 -30.15
C ASN A 337 30.18 -22.65 -30.14
N LEU A 338 30.10 -21.59 -29.31
CA LEU A 338 28.92 -20.73 -29.25
C LEU A 338 28.60 -20.07 -30.59
N LEU A 339 29.64 -19.66 -31.33
CA LEU A 339 29.50 -19.01 -32.63
C LEU A 339 29.04 -19.99 -33.71
N LEU A 340 29.61 -21.19 -33.75
CA LEU A 340 29.22 -22.24 -34.71
C LEU A 340 27.79 -22.74 -34.45
N GLU A 341 27.40 -22.91 -33.18
CA GLU A 341 26.01 -23.22 -32.79
C GLU A 341 25.02 -22.18 -33.34
N ALA A 342 25.44 -20.92 -33.47
CA ALA A 342 24.65 -19.84 -34.04
C ALA A 342 24.80 -19.67 -35.56
N GLY A 343 25.57 -20.53 -36.24
CA GLY A 343 25.73 -20.50 -37.69
C GLY A 343 26.91 -19.67 -38.22
N ALA A 344 27.89 -19.33 -37.38
CA ALA A 344 29.12 -18.69 -37.87
C ALA A 344 29.89 -19.65 -38.81
N ASN A 345 30.43 -19.11 -39.88
CA ASN A 345 31.20 -19.87 -40.87
C ASN A 345 32.70 -19.87 -40.49
N PRO A 346 33.32 -21.03 -40.21
CA PRO A 346 34.75 -21.12 -39.87
C PRO A 346 35.70 -20.85 -41.05
N TYR A 347 35.15 -20.66 -42.25
CA TYR A 347 35.85 -20.23 -43.47
C TYR A 347 35.65 -18.74 -43.78
N PHE A 348 34.88 -18.02 -42.97
CA PHE A 348 34.65 -16.60 -43.19
C PHE A 348 35.47 -15.77 -42.20
N GLY A 349 36.53 -15.12 -42.68
CA GLY A 349 37.43 -14.28 -41.88
C GLY A 349 36.99 -12.83 -41.68
N GLY A 350 35.98 -12.38 -42.43
CA GLY A 350 35.71 -10.96 -42.66
C GLY A 350 36.45 -10.44 -43.90
N LYS A 351 36.32 -9.14 -44.18
CA LYS A 351 36.88 -8.48 -45.36
C LYS A 351 38.41 -8.54 -45.43
N ASP A 352 39.07 -8.38 -44.28
CA ASP A 352 40.54 -8.29 -44.18
C ASP A 352 41.14 -9.50 -43.45
N GLY A 353 40.29 -10.43 -42.96
CA GLY A 353 40.70 -11.62 -42.23
C GLY A 353 40.82 -12.84 -43.13
N THR A 354 41.84 -13.67 -42.90
CA THR A 354 41.88 -15.04 -43.42
C THR A 354 40.82 -15.89 -42.74
N SER A 355 40.49 -17.05 -43.30
CA SER A 355 39.60 -18.01 -42.67
C SER A 355 39.99 -18.33 -41.22
N PRO A 356 39.03 -18.35 -40.28
CA PRO A 356 39.26 -18.73 -38.88
C PRO A 356 40.02 -20.05 -38.72
N ILE A 357 39.67 -21.06 -39.52
CA ILE A 357 40.37 -22.36 -39.53
C ILE A 357 41.83 -22.24 -39.98
N VAL A 358 42.11 -21.48 -41.04
CA VAL A 358 43.48 -21.24 -41.52
C VAL A 358 44.27 -20.46 -40.48
N LYS A 359 43.64 -19.49 -39.81
CA LYS A 359 44.30 -18.75 -38.73
C LYS A 359 44.65 -19.64 -37.55
N ALA A 360 43.76 -20.57 -37.19
CA ALA A 360 43.99 -21.54 -36.13
C ALA A 360 45.15 -22.49 -36.46
N ILE A 361 45.20 -22.99 -37.70
CA ILE A 361 46.31 -23.78 -38.23
C ILE A 361 47.60 -22.95 -38.21
N GLU A 362 47.62 -21.73 -38.75
CA GLU A 362 48.82 -20.87 -38.75
C GLU A 362 49.35 -20.66 -37.32
N LYS A 363 48.47 -20.45 -36.34
CA LYS A 363 48.87 -19.95 -35.01
C LYS A 363 49.07 -20.97 -33.93
N GLY A 364 48.41 -22.11 -33.96
CA GLY A 364 48.61 -23.05 -32.86
C GLY A 364 47.45 -23.92 -32.51
N SER A 365 46.26 -23.50 -32.87
CA SER A 365 45.09 -23.68 -32.02
C SER A 365 44.40 -25.01 -32.21
N ILE A 366 45.12 -26.13 -32.08
CA ILE A 366 44.59 -27.48 -32.30
C ILE A 366 43.33 -27.79 -31.48
N GLY A 367 43.18 -27.16 -30.31
CA GLY A 367 42.00 -27.33 -29.45
C GLY A 367 40.67 -26.90 -30.08
N ILE A 368 40.67 -26.17 -31.20
CA ILE A 368 39.43 -25.86 -31.93
C ILE A 368 38.99 -26.98 -32.88
N LEU A 369 39.89 -27.89 -33.28
CA LEU A 369 39.60 -28.94 -34.26
C LEU A 369 38.46 -29.87 -33.82
N PRO A 370 38.40 -30.36 -32.57
CA PRO A 370 37.27 -31.16 -32.10
C PRO A 370 35.94 -30.39 -32.15
N VAL A 371 35.98 -29.07 -31.97
CA VAL A 371 34.79 -28.21 -32.06
C VAL A 371 34.32 -28.08 -33.51
N LEU A 372 35.24 -27.94 -34.47
CA LEU A 372 34.91 -27.93 -35.90
C LEU A 372 34.28 -29.26 -36.33
N ALA A 373 34.87 -30.39 -35.93
CA ALA A 373 34.35 -31.72 -36.23
C ALA A 373 32.96 -31.95 -35.61
N MET A 374 32.76 -31.56 -34.35
CA MET A 374 31.48 -31.66 -33.65
C MET A 374 30.34 -30.92 -34.38
N HIS A 375 30.66 -29.82 -35.08
CA HIS A 375 29.71 -29.03 -35.88
C HIS A 375 29.60 -29.48 -37.34
N ASN A 376 30.16 -30.65 -37.70
CA ASN A 376 30.16 -31.20 -39.06
C ASN A 376 30.71 -30.23 -40.12
N VAL A 377 31.73 -29.44 -39.77
CA VAL A 377 32.42 -28.57 -40.71
C VAL A 377 33.11 -29.42 -41.78
N ASP A 378 32.94 -29.09 -43.06
CA ASP A 378 33.63 -29.79 -44.15
C ASP A 378 35.13 -29.48 -44.11
N LEU A 379 35.92 -30.34 -43.48
CA LEU A 379 37.38 -30.19 -43.32
C LEU A 379 38.17 -30.41 -44.64
N ASN A 380 37.50 -30.73 -45.75
CA ASN A 380 38.11 -30.82 -47.08
C ASN A 380 37.86 -29.58 -47.93
N GLN A 381 37.07 -28.62 -47.44
CA GLN A 381 36.74 -27.41 -48.19
C GLN A 381 38.00 -26.61 -48.53
N VAL A 382 38.19 -26.31 -49.82
CA VAL A 382 39.28 -25.45 -50.27
C VAL A 382 39.01 -24.01 -49.82
N THR A 383 40.00 -23.43 -49.14
CA THR A 383 39.95 -22.06 -48.62
C THR A 383 41.29 -21.36 -48.84
N GLU A 384 41.24 -20.11 -49.32
CA GLU A 384 42.43 -19.36 -49.74
C GLU A 384 43.37 -20.16 -50.67
N GLY A 385 42.80 -21.03 -51.52
CA GLY A 385 43.52 -21.81 -52.52
C GLY A 385 44.10 -23.15 -52.06
N LYS A 386 43.90 -23.57 -50.80
CA LYS A 386 44.34 -24.87 -50.26
C LYS A 386 43.29 -25.49 -49.34
N THR A 387 43.33 -26.80 -49.16
CA THR A 387 42.58 -27.49 -48.10
C THR A 387 43.19 -27.23 -46.72
N PRO A 388 42.44 -27.41 -45.62
CA PRO A 388 42.97 -27.30 -44.27
C PRO A 388 44.22 -28.15 -44.02
N ILE A 389 44.28 -29.36 -44.56
CA ILE A 389 45.46 -30.23 -44.37
C ILE A 389 46.68 -29.75 -45.16
N GLU A 390 46.49 -29.19 -46.35
CA GLU A 390 47.58 -28.56 -47.12
C GLU A 390 48.09 -27.29 -46.42
N TRP A 391 47.22 -26.51 -45.77
CA TRP A 391 47.64 -25.41 -44.91
C TRP A 391 48.44 -25.91 -43.69
N ALA A 392 48.02 -27.01 -43.07
CA ALA A 392 48.74 -27.61 -41.95
C ALA A 392 50.15 -28.07 -42.35
N ILE A 393 50.29 -28.72 -43.52
CA ILE A 393 51.61 -29.07 -44.08
C ILE A 393 52.43 -27.80 -44.36
N HIS A 394 51.83 -26.80 -45.02
CA HIS A 394 52.52 -25.56 -45.39
C HIS A 394 53.08 -24.80 -44.18
N PHE A 395 52.35 -24.75 -43.07
CA PHE A 395 52.78 -24.12 -41.83
C PHE A 395 53.56 -25.06 -40.89
N ASN A 396 53.90 -26.27 -41.34
CA ASN A 396 54.62 -27.29 -40.57
C ASN A 396 53.91 -27.66 -39.25
N ARG A 397 52.58 -27.87 -39.30
CA ARG A 397 51.71 -28.14 -38.16
C ARG A 397 51.33 -29.60 -38.07
N LYS A 398 52.28 -30.40 -37.58
CA LYS A 398 52.12 -31.86 -37.44
C LYS A 398 50.91 -32.26 -36.60
N ASP A 399 50.66 -31.53 -35.51
CA ASP A 399 49.49 -31.71 -34.65
C ASP A 399 48.16 -31.56 -35.43
N TRP A 400 48.08 -30.57 -36.32
CA TRP A 400 46.93 -30.39 -37.20
C TRP A 400 46.86 -31.43 -38.31
N VAL A 401 47.98 -31.84 -38.91
CA VAL A 401 47.98 -32.89 -39.94
C VAL A 401 47.46 -34.21 -39.34
N ILE A 402 47.98 -34.61 -38.18
CA ILE A 402 47.53 -35.83 -37.49
C ILE A 402 46.05 -35.72 -37.13
N GLY A 403 45.64 -34.63 -36.47
CA GLY A 403 44.25 -34.45 -36.07
C GLY A 403 43.27 -34.46 -37.24
N LEU A 404 43.61 -33.81 -38.37
CA LEU A 404 42.75 -33.82 -39.56
C LEU A 404 42.61 -35.22 -40.16
N LEU A 405 43.70 -36.01 -40.20
CA LEU A 405 43.66 -37.42 -40.63
C LEU A 405 42.79 -38.28 -39.70
N GLU A 406 42.89 -38.05 -38.38
CA GLU A 406 42.06 -38.74 -37.36
C GLU A 406 40.57 -38.42 -37.50
N GLU A 407 40.23 -37.18 -37.86
CA GLU A 407 38.86 -36.74 -38.18
C GLU A 407 38.39 -37.19 -39.59
N GLY A 408 39.19 -38.00 -40.30
CA GLY A 408 38.80 -38.66 -41.55
C GLY A 408 39.11 -37.88 -42.84
N VAL A 409 39.97 -36.86 -42.80
CA VAL A 409 40.47 -36.19 -44.01
C VAL A 409 41.40 -37.14 -44.77
N GLU A 410 41.08 -37.48 -46.01
CA GLU A 410 41.92 -38.34 -46.84
C GLU A 410 42.97 -37.51 -47.61
N SER A 411 44.26 -37.69 -47.30
CA SER A 411 45.34 -36.98 -47.99
C SER A 411 46.66 -37.75 -47.95
N GLN A 412 47.13 -38.16 -49.13
CA GLN A 412 48.42 -38.85 -49.27
C GLN A 412 49.58 -37.94 -48.85
N ALA A 413 49.55 -36.66 -49.22
CA ALA A 413 50.57 -35.69 -48.82
C ALA A 413 50.63 -35.53 -47.29
N GLY A 414 49.49 -35.60 -46.61
CA GLY A 414 49.43 -35.60 -45.14
C GLY A 414 50.07 -36.86 -44.54
N LEU A 415 49.78 -38.04 -45.08
CA LEU A 415 50.37 -39.30 -44.63
C LEU A 415 51.90 -39.30 -44.82
N ASP A 416 52.39 -38.83 -45.96
CA ASP A 416 53.82 -38.76 -46.25
C ASP A 416 54.53 -37.75 -45.34
N PHE A 417 53.88 -36.60 -45.07
CA PHE A 417 54.40 -35.59 -44.15
C PHE A 417 54.59 -36.13 -42.73
N VAL A 418 53.64 -36.91 -42.20
CA VAL A 418 53.75 -37.52 -40.86
C VAL A 418 54.87 -38.56 -40.80
N LYS A 419 55.07 -39.34 -41.88
CA LYS A 419 56.12 -40.38 -41.97
C LYS A 419 57.52 -39.82 -42.06
N ASN A 420 57.75 -38.83 -42.93
CA ASN A 420 59.10 -38.26 -43.15
C ASN A 420 59.68 -37.62 -41.89
N ASP A 421 58.83 -37.07 -41.02
CA ASP A 421 59.26 -36.50 -39.74
C ASP A 421 59.55 -37.58 -38.67
N SER A 422 58.98 -38.78 -38.80
CA SER A 422 59.31 -39.92 -37.91
C SER A 422 60.65 -40.59 -38.28
N GLU A 423 61.04 -40.55 -39.56
CA GLU A 423 62.34 -41.06 -40.02
C GLU A 423 63.48 -40.12 -39.63
N ALA A 424 63.27 -38.79 -39.66
CA ALA A 424 64.28 -37.81 -39.22
C ALA A 424 64.65 -37.89 -37.73
N ILE A 425 63.70 -38.26 -36.85
CA ILE A 425 63.95 -38.41 -35.41
C ILE A 425 64.71 -39.72 -35.10
N MET A 426 64.52 -40.77 -35.92
CA MET A 426 65.25 -42.03 -35.76
C MET A 426 66.69 -41.98 -36.30
N GLU A 427 67.05 -40.97 -37.09
CA GLU A 427 68.43 -40.75 -37.57
C GLU A 427 69.26 -39.84 -36.63
N GLU A 428 68.65 -39.20 -35.63
CA GLU A 428 69.33 -38.32 -34.64
C GLU A 428 69.49 -38.95 -33.23
N GLU A 429 68.94 -40.14 -32.98
CA GLU A 429 69.24 -40.99 -31.79
C GLU A 429 70.32 -42.04 -32.10
#